data_AF-A0A954FPQ6-F1
#
_entry.id   AF-A0A954FPQ6-F1
#
_cell.length_a   1.000
_cell.length_b   1.000
_cell.length_c   1.000
_cell.angle_alpha   90.00
_cell.angle_beta   90.00
_cell.angle_gamma   90.00
#
_symmetry.space_group_name_H-M   'P 1'
#
loop_
_entity.id
_entity.type
_entity.pdbx_description
1 polymer ?
#
loop_
_entity_poly.entity_id
_entity_poly.type
_entity_poly.pdbx_seq_one_letter_code
_entity_poly.pdbx_strand_id
1 'polypeptide(L)'
;MLATDLSWPTYQAAVTQQALASDCQITTVPLRESIFHDGWTADDVTSFMARAYADNQCDGLFLPTVDNLGIRVPIRAIVERIRQTSQIPFVLVDAAQAFCHVSLDDSISVADFIVFGSHKWMKAGQPMGIGLFGNRSTQQLISNTLRQISETGSDLDPLMQFTEQLDGGSLNGHSETVNLTPLFSCGAVAAVHTKNAHCNEGTQNDDLDSAIHDIPTSLCHWRPILSHQTLRSGISLYARRTSTNQAISVEHTRREWLSHGCVVTAYPNGWVRVSLPVFSPEVISKNSHIADDHDVAGSVRGFRR
;
A
#
# COMPACT_ATOMS: atom_id res chain seq x y z
N MET A 1 6.40 6.15 20.62
CA MET A 1 5.70 5.22 19.69
C MET A 1 6.58 4.06 19.23
N LEU A 2 5.99 2.88 19.03
CA LEU A 2 6.64 1.69 18.45
C LEU A 2 6.34 1.60 16.95
N ALA A 3 7.36 1.29 16.16
CA ALA A 3 7.31 1.02 14.72
C ALA A 3 8.16 -0.22 14.39
N THR A 4 8.15 -0.65 13.13
CA THR A 4 8.94 -1.80 12.66
C THR A 4 9.82 -1.42 11.51
N ASP A 5 10.84 -2.24 11.25
CA ASP A 5 11.67 -2.09 10.06
C ASP A 5 10.91 -2.34 8.75
N LEU A 6 9.64 -2.76 8.81
CA LEU A 6 8.75 -2.96 7.66
C LEU A 6 8.15 -1.66 7.11
N SER A 7 8.19 -0.56 7.88
CA SER A 7 7.72 0.74 7.39
C SER A 7 8.57 1.23 6.21
N TRP A 8 7.95 1.98 5.28
CA TRP A 8 8.69 2.53 4.15
C TRP A 8 9.76 3.53 4.65
N PRO A 9 11.04 3.43 4.24
CA PRO A 9 12.12 4.24 4.81
C PRO A 9 11.87 5.74 4.75
N THR A 10 11.26 6.25 3.67
CA THR A 10 10.94 7.68 3.55
C THR A 10 9.86 8.12 4.54
N TYR A 11 8.85 7.28 4.78
CA TYR A 11 7.80 7.57 5.77
C TYR A 11 8.37 7.51 7.19
N GLN A 12 9.20 6.49 7.46
CA GLN A 12 9.88 6.37 8.74
C GLN A 12 10.78 7.58 9.00
N ALA A 13 11.56 8.03 8.02
CA ALA A 13 12.38 9.23 8.14
C ALA A 13 11.56 10.49 8.43
N ALA A 14 10.43 10.69 7.72
CA ALA A 14 9.54 11.82 7.95
C ALA A 14 8.91 11.79 9.35
N VAL A 15 8.41 10.63 9.79
CA VAL A 15 7.82 10.47 11.13
C VAL A 15 8.88 10.62 12.22
N THR A 16 10.09 10.10 12.03
CA THR A 16 11.21 10.29 12.96
C THR A 16 11.62 11.75 13.05
N GLN A 17 11.71 12.46 11.92
CA GLN A 17 12.02 13.90 11.92
C GLN A 17 10.95 14.70 12.69
N GLN A 18 9.67 14.41 12.46
CA GLN A 18 8.57 15.06 13.17
C GLN A 18 8.57 14.74 14.67
N ALA A 19 8.87 13.48 15.02
CA ALA A 19 8.99 13.05 16.40
C ALA A 19 10.12 13.82 17.11
N LEU A 20 11.31 13.94 16.49
CA LEU A 20 12.42 14.73 17.03
C LEU A 20 12.03 16.21 17.23
N ALA A 21 11.28 16.80 16.30
CA ALA A 21 10.80 18.18 16.42
C ALA A 21 9.78 18.37 17.56
N SER A 22 9.14 17.29 18.02
CA SER A 22 8.09 17.30 19.05
C SER A 22 8.54 16.68 20.38
N ASP A 23 9.85 16.52 20.60
CA ASP A 23 10.44 15.83 21.76
C ASP A 23 9.86 14.41 21.99
N CYS A 24 9.56 13.73 20.89
CA CYS A 24 8.99 12.39 20.86
C CYS A 24 10.01 11.39 20.30
N GLN A 25 9.88 10.12 20.67
CA GLN A 25 10.74 9.04 20.19
C GLN A 25 9.96 7.98 19.40
N ILE A 26 10.56 7.54 18.29
CA ILE A 26 10.13 6.35 17.53
C ILE A 26 11.09 5.21 17.82
N THR A 27 10.59 4.17 18.46
CA THR A 27 11.32 2.91 18.67
C THR A 27 11.02 1.98 17.50
N THR A 28 12.03 1.61 16.72
CA THR A 28 11.88 0.68 15.59
C THR A 28 12.42 -0.68 15.97
N VAL A 29 11.61 -1.73 15.81
CA VAL A 29 12.05 -3.12 16.04
C VAL A 29 12.21 -3.90 14.73
N PRO A 30 13.22 -4.80 14.65
CA PRO A 30 13.44 -5.61 13.46
C PRO A 30 12.48 -6.80 13.40
N LEU A 31 11.81 -6.97 12.28
CA LEU A 31 10.95 -8.12 11.97
C LEU A 31 11.36 -8.83 10.69
N ARG A 32 11.91 -8.10 9.72
CA ARG A 32 12.10 -8.60 8.35
C ARG A 32 12.97 -9.85 8.26
N GLU A 33 14.12 -9.84 8.92
CA GLU A 33 15.04 -10.97 8.89
C GLU A 33 14.39 -12.22 9.48
N SER A 34 13.77 -12.10 10.65
CA SER A 34 13.11 -13.23 11.31
C SER A 34 11.92 -13.78 10.51
N ILE A 35 11.19 -12.93 9.80
CA ILE A 35 10.09 -13.36 8.92
C ILE A 35 10.61 -14.17 7.72
N PHE A 36 11.67 -13.71 7.06
CA PHE A 36 12.20 -14.37 5.86
C PHE A 36 13.13 -15.55 6.15
N HIS A 37 13.88 -15.51 7.26
CA HIS A 37 14.91 -16.51 7.57
C HIS A 37 14.48 -17.51 8.65
N ASP A 38 13.78 -17.05 9.69
CA ASP A 38 13.35 -17.91 10.79
C ASP A 38 11.92 -18.45 10.62
N GLY A 39 11.23 -18.02 9.57
CA GLY A 39 9.89 -18.50 9.22
C GLY A 39 8.81 -18.03 10.20
N TRP A 40 8.98 -16.85 10.81
CA TRP A 40 8.01 -16.31 11.77
C TRP A 40 6.59 -16.29 11.22
N THR A 41 5.66 -16.71 12.06
CA THR A 41 4.23 -16.65 11.83
C THR A 41 3.64 -15.32 12.30
N ALA A 42 2.34 -15.13 12.07
CA ALA A 42 1.62 -13.98 12.61
C ALA A 42 1.59 -13.97 14.15
N ASP A 43 1.57 -15.12 14.81
CA ASP A 43 1.59 -15.18 16.28
C ASP A 43 2.98 -14.85 16.84
N ASP A 44 4.06 -15.25 16.16
CA ASP A 44 5.43 -14.86 16.52
C ASP A 44 5.62 -13.35 16.44
N VAL A 45 5.21 -12.75 15.31
CA VAL A 45 5.22 -11.29 15.13
C VAL A 45 4.36 -10.61 16.21
N THR A 46 3.16 -11.12 16.47
CA THR A 46 2.24 -10.56 17.48
C THR A 46 2.86 -10.57 18.88
N SER A 47 3.41 -11.70 19.29
CA SER A 47 4.02 -11.88 20.61
C SER A 47 5.27 -11.02 20.77
N PHE A 48 6.12 -10.96 19.74
CA PHE A 48 7.30 -10.11 19.73
C PHE A 48 6.92 -8.63 19.83
N MET A 49 5.96 -8.16 19.02
CA MET A 49 5.52 -6.77 19.02
C MET A 49 4.91 -6.35 20.36
N ALA A 50 4.12 -7.23 20.98
CA ALA A 50 3.54 -6.94 22.28
C ALA A 50 4.59 -6.81 23.38
N ARG A 51 5.57 -7.71 23.39
CA ARG A 51 6.72 -7.63 24.30
C ARG A 51 7.53 -6.36 24.05
N ALA A 52 7.86 -6.07 22.79
CA ALA A 52 8.62 -4.88 22.43
C ALA A 52 7.92 -3.59 22.87
N TYR A 53 6.60 -3.51 22.74
CA TYR A 53 5.82 -2.36 23.20
C TYR A 53 5.97 -2.14 24.71
N ALA A 54 5.85 -3.21 25.50
CA ALA A 54 5.97 -3.16 26.95
C ALA A 54 7.40 -2.86 27.41
N ASP A 55 8.39 -3.57 26.86
CA ASP A 55 9.81 -3.43 27.22
C ASP A 55 10.35 -2.02 26.92
N ASN A 56 9.79 -1.34 25.91
CA ASN A 56 10.16 0.03 25.53
C ASN A 56 9.17 1.10 26.02
N GLN A 57 8.20 0.74 26.87
CA GLN A 57 7.22 1.65 27.46
C GLN A 57 6.55 2.58 26.43
N CYS A 58 6.18 2.01 25.28
CA CYS A 58 5.60 2.77 24.18
C CYS A 58 4.17 3.23 24.51
N ASP A 59 3.74 4.27 23.81
CA ASP A 59 2.47 4.99 24.00
C ASP A 59 1.66 5.12 22.69
N GLY A 60 2.08 4.42 21.65
CA GLY A 60 1.40 4.41 20.36
C GLY A 60 2.09 3.49 19.37
N LEU A 61 1.38 3.16 18.31
CA LEU A 61 1.82 2.26 17.25
C LEU A 61 1.85 2.99 15.90
N PHE A 62 2.89 2.75 15.12
CA PHE A 62 2.95 3.10 13.70
C PHE A 62 3.34 1.87 12.88
N LEU A 63 2.38 1.27 12.18
CA LEU A 63 2.56 -0.02 11.50
C LEU A 63 2.07 0.04 10.05
N PRO A 64 2.79 -0.53 9.07
CA PRO A 64 2.22 -0.77 7.75
C PRO A 64 1.26 -1.96 7.79
N THR A 65 0.15 -1.92 7.08
CA THR A 65 -0.72 -3.10 6.88
C THR A 65 -0.02 -4.15 6.01
N VAL A 66 0.66 -3.69 4.95
CA VAL A 66 1.48 -4.51 4.05
C VAL A 66 2.76 -3.73 3.76
N ASP A 67 3.92 -4.38 3.88
CA ASP A 67 5.20 -3.77 3.55
C ASP A 67 5.49 -3.79 2.03
N ASN A 68 6.54 -3.10 1.60
CA ASN A 68 6.89 -3.06 0.18
C ASN A 68 7.44 -4.38 -0.39
N LEU A 69 7.69 -5.39 0.45
CA LEU A 69 8.16 -6.71 0.10
C LEU A 69 7.05 -7.78 0.15
N GLY A 70 5.86 -7.40 0.62
CA GLY A 70 4.67 -8.24 0.65
C GLY A 70 4.34 -8.90 1.98
N ILE A 71 5.01 -8.50 3.06
CA ILE A 71 4.69 -8.92 4.42
C ILE A 71 3.42 -8.20 4.88
N ARG A 72 2.36 -8.97 5.13
CA ARG A 72 1.11 -8.51 5.76
C ARG A 72 1.27 -8.56 7.28
N VAL A 73 1.17 -7.41 7.94
CA VAL A 73 1.32 -7.29 9.39
C VAL A 73 -0.02 -7.62 10.09
N PRO A 74 -0.05 -8.46 11.13
CA PRO A 74 -1.27 -8.83 11.84
C PRO A 74 -1.70 -7.73 12.84
N ILE A 75 -2.04 -6.54 12.33
CA ILE A 75 -2.28 -5.32 13.13
C ILE A 75 -3.30 -5.54 14.25
N ARG A 76 -4.46 -6.14 13.94
CA ARG A 76 -5.52 -6.42 14.92
C ARG A 76 -5.01 -7.28 16.08
N ALA A 77 -4.31 -8.37 15.76
CA ALA A 77 -3.77 -9.28 16.76
C ALA A 77 -2.70 -8.62 17.63
N ILE A 78 -1.82 -7.79 17.04
CA ILE A 78 -0.83 -6.98 17.78
C ILE A 78 -1.52 -6.04 18.77
N VAL A 79 -2.48 -5.25 18.29
CA VAL A 79 -3.21 -4.28 19.13
C VAL A 79 -3.97 -4.99 20.25
N GLU A 80 -4.69 -6.06 19.94
CA GLU A 80 -5.43 -6.83 20.94
C GLU A 80 -4.50 -7.46 21.98
N ARG A 81 -3.35 -8.00 21.56
CA ARG A 81 -2.36 -8.58 22.48
C ARG A 81 -1.77 -7.53 23.42
N ILE A 82 -1.41 -6.35 22.90
CA ILE A 82 -0.89 -5.26 23.75
C ILE A 82 -1.97 -4.77 24.72
N ARG A 83 -3.23 -4.64 24.26
CA ARG A 83 -4.36 -4.19 25.10
C ARG A 83 -4.67 -5.12 26.28
N GLN A 84 -4.19 -6.36 26.27
CA GLN A 84 -4.30 -7.27 27.41
C GLN A 84 -3.43 -6.84 28.59
N THR A 85 -2.35 -6.08 28.35
CA THR A 85 -1.37 -5.71 29.39
C THR A 85 -1.10 -4.21 29.49
N SER A 86 -1.50 -3.42 28.49
CA SER A 86 -1.15 -2.00 28.39
C SER A 86 -2.22 -1.20 27.66
N GLN A 87 -2.31 0.09 27.94
CA GLN A 87 -3.13 1.01 27.13
C GLN A 87 -2.38 1.38 25.85
N ILE A 88 -3.13 1.57 24.76
CA ILE A 88 -2.60 2.07 23.48
C ILE A 88 -3.37 3.34 23.13
N PRO A 89 -2.82 4.51 23.47
CA PRO A 89 -3.45 5.80 23.20
C PRO A 89 -3.74 6.07 21.72
N PHE A 90 -2.87 5.60 20.82
CA PHE A 90 -2.98 5.91 19.40
C PHE A 90 -2.39 4.82 18.49
N VAL A 91 -3.11 4.47 17.43
CA VAL A 91 -2.70 3.52 16.40
C VAL A 91 -2.77 4.17 15.02
N LEU A 92 -1.61 4.43 14.43
CA LEU A 92 -1.44 4.90 13.06
C LEU A 92 -1.11 3.73 12.14
N VAL A 93 -1.86 3.59 11.05
CA VAL A 93 -1.66 2.52 10.06
C VAL A 93 -1.31 3.09 8.69
N ASP A 94 -0.21 2.61 8.11
CA ASP A 94 0.13 2.83 6.69
C ASP A 94 -0.47 1.70 5.84
N ALA A 95 -1.56 2.01 5.14
CA ALA A 95 -2.24 1.12 4.21
C ALA A 95 -1.84 1.35 2.74
N ALA A 96 -0.73 2.05 2.46
CA ALA A 96 -0.36 2.41 1.09
C ALA A 96 -0.10 1.21 0.17
N GLN A 97 0.30 0.06 0.70
CA GLN A 97 0.40 -1.20 -0.07
C GLN A 97 -0.78 -2.14 0.14
N ALA A 98 -1.81 -1.74 0.89
CA ALA A 98 -2.89 -2.62 1.32
C ALA A 98 -4.27 -2.19 0.81
N PHE A 99 -4.54 -0.90 0.68
CA PHE A 99 -5.82 -0.38 0.21
C PHE A 99 -6.12 -0.86 -1.23
N CYS A 100 -7.27 -1.49 -1.47
CA CYS A 100 -7.64 -2.19 -2.72
C CYS A 100 -6.74 -3.39 -3.09
N HIS A 101 -5.95 -3.91 -2.16
CA HIS A 101 -5.08 -5.08 -2.34
C HIS A 101 -5.47 -6.22 -1.39
N VAL A 102 -5.63 -5.92 -0.11
CA VAL A 102 -6.08 -6.85 0.93
C VAL A 102 -7.25 -6.23 1.70
N SER A 103 -8.06 -7.05 2.38
CA SER A 103 -9.07 -6.50 3.30
C SER A 103 -8.40 -5.65 4.39
N LEU A 104 -9.00 -4.50 4.66
CA LEU A 104 -8.58 -3.59 5.71
C LEU A 104 -9.44 -3.69 6.98
N ASP A 105 -10.45 -4.56 7.02
CA ASP A 105 -11.42 -4.62 8.12
C ASP A 105 -10.74 -4.80 9.48
N ASP A 106 -9.74 -5.69 9.52
CA ASP A 106 -8.92 -5.91 10.70
C ASP A 106 -8.21 -4.64 11.17
N SER A 107 -7.63 -3.88 10.23
CA SER A 107 -6.89 -2.65 10.54
C SER A 107 -7.84 -1.52 10.94
N ILE A 108 -8.96 -1.35 10.23
CA ILE A 108 -9.99 -0.33 10.50
C ILE A 108 -10.60 -0.53 11.88
N SER A 109 -10.77 -1.79 12.32
CA SER A 109 -11.37 -2.09 13.63
C SER A 109 -10.54 -1.63 14.84
N VAL A 110 -9.25 -1.32 14.64
CA VAL A 110 -8.32 -0.99 15.73
C VAL A 110 -7.54 0.31 15.52
N ALA A 111 -7.47 0.83 14.29
CA ALA A 111 -6.73 2.03 13.96
C ALA A 111 -7.47 3.29 14.39
N ASP A 112 -6.71 4.30 14.82
CA ASP A 112 -7.20 5.65 15.06
C ASP A 112 -7.09 6.50 13.81
N PHE A 113 -6.05 6.25 13.01
CA PHE A 113 -5.80 6.92 11.74
C PHE A 113 -5.18 5.95 10.74
N ILE A 114 -5.69 5.94 9.50
CA ILE A 114 -5.18 5.14 8.40
C ILE A 114 -4.79 6.06 7.24
N VAL A 115 -3.59 5.87 6.69
CA VAL A 115 -3.11 6.60 5.51
C VAL A 115 -2.89 5.67 4.32
N PHE A 116 -3.22 6.13 3.12
CA PHE A 116 -2.90 5.43 1.88
C PHE A 116 -2.87 6.38 0.69
N GLY A 117 -2.40 5.88 -0.45
CA GLY A 117 -2.39 6.62 -1.71
C GLY A 117 -3.32 5.99 -2.75
N SER A 118 -3.95 6.82 -3.59
CA SER A 118 -4.90 6.39 -4.62
C SER A 118 -4.27 5.79 -5.88
N HIS A 119 -2.96 5.97 -6.09
CA HIS A 119 -2.28 5.70 -7.37
C HIS A 119 -1.60 4.32 -7.48
N LYS A 120 -1.86 3.42 -6.53
CA LYS A 120 -1.33 2.05 -6.53
C LYS A 120 -2.44 1.06 -6.89
N TRP A 121 -2.84 0.23 -5.93
CA TRP A 121 -3.84 -0.81 -6.07
C TRP A 121 -5.25 -0.28 -6.33
N MET A 122 -5.56 0.93 -5.85
CA MET A 122 -6.80 1.63 -6.21
C MET A 122 -6.84 2.00 -7.70
N LYS A 123 -5.68 2.21 -8.36
CA LYS A 123 -5.57 2.52 -9.80
C LYS A 123 -6.21 3.86 -10.21
N ALA A 124 -6.19 4.87 -9.34
CA ALA A 124 -6.66 6.22 -9.70
C ALA A 124 -5.75 6.95 -10.72
N GLY A 125 -4.57 6.42 -11.02
CA GLY A 125 -3.61 6.97 -11.99
C GLY A 125 -2.88 8.23 -11.50
N GLN A 126 -3.58 9.18 -10.89
CA GLN A 126 -3.01 10.40 -10.31
C GLN A 126 -2.82 10.25 -8.80
N PRO A 127 -1.64 10.63 -8.25
CA PRO A 127 -1.35 10.47 -6.83
C PRO A 127 -2.16 11.45 -5.98
N MET A 128 -2.86 10.89 -4.99
CA MET A 128 -3.48 11.63 -3.89
C MET A 128 -3.26 10.85 -2.60
N GLY A 129 -2.84 11.54 -1.54
CA GLY A 129 -2.79 11.00 -0.18
C GLY A 129 -4.17 11.08 0.44
N ILE A 130 -4.59 10.02 1.14
CA ILE A 130 -5.89 9.95 1.81
C ILE A 130 -5.65 9.50 3.25
N GLY A 131 -6.20 10.28 4.18
CA GLY A 131 -6.26 9.93 5.60
C GLY A 131 -7.70 9.60 6.00
N LEU A 132 -7.91 8.48 6.66
CA LEU A 132 -9.20 8.09 7.24
C LEU A 132 -9.08 8.02 8.76
N PHE A 133 -10.05 8.61 9.45
CA PHE A 133 -10.19 8.53 10.89
C PHE A 133 -11.67 8.49 11.29
N GLY A 134 -11.94 8.09 12.52
CA GLY A 134 -13.32 7.96 13.00
C GLY A 134 -13.50 7.09 14.24
N ASN A 135 -12.41 6.57 14.82
CA ASN A 135 -12.49 5.90 16.11
C ASN A 135 -13.00 6.91 17.16
N ARG A 136 -14.10 6.56 17.85
CA ARG A 136 -14.80 7.47 18.78
C ARG A 136 -13.88 8.01 19.87
N SER A 137 -12.89 7.24 20.33
CA SER A 137 -11.97 7.68 21.38
C SER A 137 -10.98 8.76 20.92
N THR A 138 -10.67 8.83 19.64
CA THR A 138 -9.62 9.71 19.08
C THR A 138 -10.16 10.72 18.06
N GLN A 139 -11.42 10.59 17.63
CA GLN A 139 -12.05 11.48 16.65
C GLN A 139 -11.90 12.96 17.02
N GLN A 140 -12.24 13.34 18.26
CA GLN A 140 -12.18 14.74 18.68
C GLN A 140 -10.73 15.27 18.72
N LEU A 141 -9.79 14.43 19.17
CA LEU A 141 -8.36 14.77 19.17
C LEU A 141 -7.89 15.07 17.75
N ILE A 142 -8.13 14.15 16.82
CA ILE A 142 -7.71 14.26 15.42
C ILE A 142 -8.38 15.47 14.76
N SER A 143 -9.71 15.65 14.92
CA SER A 143 -10.42 16.81 14.36
C SER A 143 -9.89 18.15 14.90
N ASN A 144 -9.54 18.22 16.19
CA ASN A 144 -8.96 19.42 16.77
C ASN A 144 -7.55 19.69 16.23
N THR A 145 -6.73 18.64 16.08
CA THR A 145 -5.39 18.75 15.48
C THR A 145 -5.47 19.23 14.03
N LEU A 146 -6.36 18.66 13.21
CA LEU A 146 -6.55 19.09 11.82
C LEU A 146 -7.00 20.55 11.74
N ARG A 147 -7.94 20.97 12.59
CA ARG A 147 -8.38 22.38 12.66
C ARG A 147 -7.23 23.31 13.04
N GLN A 148 -6.43 22.94 14.03
CA GLN A 148 -5.29 23.74 14.46
C GLN A 148 -4.26 23.89 13.34
N ILE A 149 -3.95 22.79 12.63
CA ILE A 149 -3.03 22.84 11.47
C ILE A 149 -3.61 23.79 10.41
N SER A 150 -4.91 23.67 10.09
CA SER A 150 -5.62 24.56 9.17
C SER A 150 -5.52 26.04 9.56
N GLU A 151 -5.77 26.36 10.83
CA GLU A 151 -5.76 27.75 11.35
C GLU A 151 -4.35 28.37 11.36
N THR A 152 -3.31 27.56 11.61
CA THR A 152 -1.92 28.05 11.65
C THR A 152 -1.31 28.30 10.27
N GLY A 153 -1.90 27.75 9.20
CA GLY A 153 -1.47 27.98 7.81
C GLY A 153 -0.05 27.48 7.48
N SER A 154 0.66 26.83 8.41
CA SER A 154 1.96 26.22 8.13
C SER A 154 1.75 24.83 7.52
N ASP A 155 2.33 24.60 6.34
CA ASP A 155 2.43 23.28 5.69
C ASP A 155 1.10 22.59 5.32
N LEU A 156 0.05 23.37 5.04
CA LEU A 156 -1.18 22.79 4.50
C LEU A 156 -0.99 22.35 3.05
N ASP A 157 -1.43 21.12 2.79
CA ASP A 157 -1.64 20.62 1.45
C ASP A 157 -2.63 21.55 0.70
N PRO A 158 -2.25 22.10 -0.47
CA PRO A 158 -3.11 23.02 -1.24
C PRO A 158 -4.50 22.45 -1.54
N LEU A 159 -4.60 21.13 -1.75
CA LEU A 159 -5.88 20.47 -1.99
C LEU A 159 -6.73 20.42 -0.72
N MET A 160 -6.14 20.15 0.44
CA MET A 160 -6.81 20.23 1.73
C MET A 160 -7.34 21.65 1.99
N GLN A 161 -6.50 22.67 1.83
CA GLN A 161 -6.92 24.07 2.02
C GLN A 161 -8.06 24.46 1.08
N PHE A 162 -7.97 24.07 -0.19
CA PHE A 162 -9.03 24.30 -1.17
C PHE A 162 -10.34 23.63 -0.76
N THR A 163 -10.30 22.37 -0.30
CA THR A 163 -11.52 21.66 0.15
C THR A 163 -12.14 22.30 1.39
N GLU A 164 -11.34 22.79 2.34
CA GLU A 164 -11.85 23.49 3.54
C GLU A 164 -12.50 24.83 3.20
N GLN A 165 -11.93 25.58 2.26
CA GLN A 165 -12.52 26.84 1.77
C GLN A 165 -13.89 26.61 1.09
N LEU A 166 -14.02 25.50 0.35
CA LEU A 166 -15.29 25.10 -0.27
C LEU A 166 -16.34 24.72 0.77
N ASP A 167 -15.98 23.88 1.75
CA ASP A 167 -16.89 23.42 2.80
C ASP A 167 -17.32 24.56 3.74
N GLY A 168 -16.41 25.47 4.08
CA GLY A 168 -16.66 26.61 4.97
C GLY A 168 -17.30 27.83 4.29
N GLY A 169 -17.39 27.86 2.96
CA GLY A 169 -17.92 29.00 2.20
C GLY A 169 -17.08 30.29 2.28
N SER A 170 -15.85 30.22 2.80
CA SER A 170 -14.95 31.37 3.00
C SER A 170 -13.88 31.41 1.90
N LEU A 171 -14.28 31.80 0.70
CA LEU A 171 -13.31 32.13 -0.35
C LEU A 171 -12.71 33.50 -0.01
N ASN A 172 -11.46 33.53 0.43
CA ASN A 172 -10.74 34.74 0.86
C ASN A 172 -10.33 35.65 -0.34
N GLY A 173 -11.25 35.89 -1.27
CA GLY A 173 -11.07 36.71 -2.48
C GLY A 173 -10.16 36.13 -3.55
N HIS A 174 -9.29 35.17 -3.19
CA HIS A 174 -8.37 34.46 -4.08
C HIS A 174 -8.44 32.97 -3.74
N SER A 175 -8.90 32.14 -4.67
CA SER A 175 -8.77 30.68 -4.56
C SER A 175 -7.39 30.27 -5.07
N GLU A 176 -6.74 29.31 -4.39
CA GLU A 176 -5.51 28.73 -4.92
C GLU A 176 -5.75 28.03 -6.27
N THR A 177 -4.78 28.12 -7.18
CA THR A 177 -4.80 27.32 -8.41
C THR A 177 -4.32 25.92 -8.09
N VAL A 178 -5.23 25.06 -7.63
CA VAL A 178 -4.91 23.68 -7.21
C VAL A 178 -5.18 22.70 -8.34
N ASN A 179 -4.32 21.70 -8.49
CA ASN A 179 -4.58 20.58 -9.39
C ASN A 179 -5.69 19.69 -8.80
N LEU A 180 -6.91 19.80 -9.33
CA LEU A 180 -8.07 18.99 -8.92
C LEU A 180 -8.13 17.61 -9.59
N THR A 181 -7.27 17.33 -10.56
CA THR A 181 -7.27 16.06 -11.30
C THR A 181 -7.19 14.83 -10.37
N PRO A 182 -6.33 14.80 -9.33
CA PRO A 182 -6.27 13.67 -8.41
C PRO A 182 -7.59 13.41 -7.67
N LEU A 183 -8.32 14.48 -7.31
CA LEU A 183 -9.62 14.38 -6.64
C LEU A 183 -10.65 13.71 -7.55
N PHE A 184 -10.76 14.18 -8.81
CA PHE A 184 -11.71 13.61 -9.78
C PHE A 184 -11.37 12.16 -10.14
N SER A 185 -10.09 11.87 -10.42
CA SER A 185 -9.66 10.51 -10.74
C SER A 185 -9.87 9.54 -9.58
N CYS A 186 -9.57 9.98 -8.35
CA CYS A 186 -9.83 9.19 -7.16
C CYS A 186 -11.33 8.94 -6.96
N GLY A 187 -12.17 9.98 -7.06
CA GLY A 187 -13.62 9.86 -6.91
C GLY A 187 -14.25 8.93 -7.96
N ALA A 188 -13.81 9.03 -9.22
CA ALA A 188 -14.28 8.16 -10.30
C ALA A 188 -13.98 6.68 -10.00
N VAL A 189 -12.75 6.37 -9.58
CA VAL A 189 -12.36 4.98 -9.29
C VAL A 189 -12.97 4.47 -8.00
N ALA A 190 -13.14 5.30 -6.97
CA ALA A 190 -13.89 4.96 -5.76
C ALA A 190 -15.32 4.54 -6.11
N ALA A 191 -16.03 5.30 -6.95
CA ALA A 191 -17.39 4.97 -7.38
C ALA A 191 -17.48 3.64 -8.14
N VAL A 192 -16.45 3.29 -8.93
CA VAL A 192 -16.35 1.98 -9.60
C VAL A 192 -16.13 0.86 -8.58
N HIS A 193 -15.20 1.03 -7.64
CA HIS A 193 -14.95 0.04 -6.58
C HIS A 193 -16.17 -0.18 -5.70
N THR A 194 -16.94 0.85 -5.34
CA THR A 194 -18.17 0.71 -4.54
C THR A 194 -19.23 -0.11 -5.28
N LYS A 195 -19.39 0.07 -6.59
CA LYS A 195 -20.31 -0.74 -7.40
C LYS A 195 -19.87 -2.19 -7.53
N ASN A 196 -18.56 -2.42 -7.51
CA ASN A 196 -17.94 -3.74 -7.64
C ASN A 196 -17.56 -4.36 -6.27
N ALA A 197 -18.01 -3.79 -5.15
CA ALA A 197 -17.56 -4.18 -3.81
C ALA A 197 -17.86 -5.65 -3.48
N HIS A 198 -18.91 -6.23 -4.09
CA HIS A 198 -19.22 -7.66 -4.00
C HIS A 198 -18.17 -8.58 -4.65
N CYS A 199 -17.23 -8.04 -5.44
CA CYS A 199 -16.18 -8.82 -6.11
C CYS A 199 -14.85 -8.86 -5.33
N ASN A 200 -14.71 -8.09 -4.24
CA ASN A 200 -13.46 -7.95 -3.48
C ASN A 200 -13.41 -8.80 -2.18
N GLU A 201 -14.47 -9.54 -1.87
CA GLU A 201 -14.56 -10.32 -0.61
C GLU A 201 -13.95 -11.74 -0.70
N GLY A 202 -13.41 -12.18 -1.85
CA GLY A 202 -13.36 -13.64 -2.10
C GLY A 202 -12.13 -14.27 -2.76
N THR A 203 -11.09 -13.55 -3.17
CA THR A 203 -9.86 -14.24 -3.65
C THR A 203 -9.02 -14.65 -2.44
N GLN A 204 -9.39 -15.81 -1.93
CA GLN A 204 -8.84 -16.57 -0.82
C GLN A 204 -7.33 -16.82 -0.99
N ASN A 205 -6.62 -16.95 0.13
CA ASN A 205 -5.20 -17.31 0.18
C ASN A 205 -4.81 -18.51 -0.71
N ASP A 206 -5.76 -19.41 -1.01
CA ASP A 206 -5.55 -20.59 -1.84
C ASP A 206 -5.22 -20.25 -3.31
N ASP A 207 -5.83 -19.19 -3.85
CA ASP A 207 -5.51 -18.68 -5.19
C ASP A 207 -4.15 -17.98 -5.22
N LEU A 208 -3.79 -17.33 -4.11
CA LEU A 208 -2.52 -16.62 -4.00
C LEU A 208 -1.33 -17.59 -4.03
N ASP A 209 -1.42 -18.69 -3.28
CA ASP A 209 -0.37 -19.72 -3.27
C ASP A 209 -0.18 -20.36 -4.65
N SER A 210 -1.28 -20.60 -5.37
CA SER A 210 -1.24 -21.06 -6.75
C SER A 210 -0.58 -20.03 -7.68
N ALA A 211 -0.98 -18.75 -7.57
CA ALA A 211 -0.45 -17.66 -8.39
C ALA A 211 1.05 -17.37 -8.14
N ILE A 212 1.55 -17.59 -6.93
CA ILE A 212 2.99 -17.46 -6.60
C ILE A 212 3.84 -18.52 -7.32
N HIS A 213 3.24 -19.67 -7.62
CA HIS A 213 3.93 -20.75 -8.33
C HIS A 213 3.72 -20.71 -9.84
N ASP A 214 2.73 -19.95 -10.31
CA ASP A 214 2.38 -19.80 -11.72
C ASP A 214 3.20 -18.71 -12.43
N ILE A 215 4.52 -18.94 -12.52
CA ILE A 215 5.41 -18.11 -13.36
C ILE A 215 5.70 -18.82 -14.69
N PRO A 216 5.98 -18.07 -15.79
CA PRO A 216 6.35 -18.65 -17.06
C PRO A 216 7.45 -19.71 -16.91
N THR A 217 7.30 -20.85 -17.59
CA THR A 217 8.25 -21.98 -17.47
C THR A 217 9.68 -21.59 -17.87
N SER A 218 9.86 -20.60 -18.74
CA SER A 218 11.17 -20.01 -19.07
C SER A 218 11.85 -19.30 -17.89
N LEU A 219 11.06 -18.84 -16.91
CA LEU A 219 11.52 -18.23 -15.66
C LEU A 219 11.60 -19.24 -14.50
N CYS A 220 11.52 -20.56 -14.74
CA CYS A 220 11.55 -21.60 -13.68
C CYS A 220 12.84 -21.65 -12.83
N HIS A 221 13.88 -20.91 -13.26
CA HIS A 221 15.11 -20.71 -12.53
C HIS A 221 14.99 -19.59 -11.47
N TRP A 222 13.89 -18.84 -11.45
CA TRP A 222 13.45 -18.00 -10.34
C TRP A 222 12.61 -18.83 -9.36
N ARG A 223 12.82 -18.61 -8.07
CA ARG A 223 12.11 -19.31 -6.99
C ARG A 223 11.49 -18.29 -6.04
N PRO A 224 10.24 -18.51 -5.61
CA PRO A 224 9.61 -17.59 -4.68
C PRO A 224 10.34 -17.64 -3.33
N ILE A 225 10.54 -16.45 -2.73
CA ILE A 225 10.96 -16.30 -1.35
C ILE A 225 9.67 -16.19 -0.54
N LEU A 226 9.37 -17.24 0.22
CA LEU A 226 8.10 -17.37 0.89
C LEU A 226 8.23 -16.91 2.35
N SER A 227 7.43 -15.93 2.76
CA SER A 227 7.07 -15.76 4.16
C SER A 227 6.04 -16.82 4.58
N HIS A 228 5.82 -16.96 5.88
CA HIS A 228 4.75 -17.81 6.39
C HIS A 228 3.39 -17.35 5.83
N GLN A 229 2.49 -18.30 5.53
CA GLN A 229 1.20 -18.04 4.87
C GLN A 229 0.34 -16.97 5.58
N THR A 230 0.46 -16.88 6.91
CA THR A 230 -0.27 -15.89 7.73
C THR A 230 0.22 -14.45 7.54
N LEU A 231 1.34 -14.25 6.85
CA LEU A 231 1.98 -12.96 6.59
C LEU A 231 2.04 -12.64 5.09
N ARG A 232 1.36 -13.41 4.24
CA ARG A 232 1.41 -13.20 2.78
C ARG A 232 0.41 -12.12 2.33
N SER A 233 0.73 -11.53 1.20
CA SER A 233 -0.12 -10.63 0.43
C SER A 233 0.08 -10.92 -1.07
N GLY A 234 -0.67 -10.24 -1.95
CA GLY A 234 -0.47 -10.26 -3.41
C GLY A 234 0.83 -9.59 -3.89
N ILE A 235 1.80 -9.34 -3.02
CA ILE A 235 3.17 -8.99 -3.39
C ILE A 235 4.06 -10.19 -3.05
N SER A 236 4.84 -10.63 -4.02
CA SER A 236 5.69 -11.81 -3.91
C SER A 236 7.11 -11.50 -4.33
N LEU A 237 8.06 -12.11 -3.63
CA LEU A 237 9.48 -12.00 -3.95
C LEU A 237 9.97 -13.27 -4.63
N TYR A 238 10.90 -13.12 -5.56
CA TYR A 238 11.57 -14.21 -6.24
C TYR A 238 13.07 -13.98 -6.19
N ALA A 239 13.82 -15.04 -5.88
CA ALA A 239 15.27 -15.08 -6.00
C ALA A 239 15.66 -15.98 -7.17
N ARG A 240 16.75 -15.63 -7.85
CA ARG A 240 17.33 -16.50 -8.87
C ARG A 240 18.01 -17.69 -8.18
N ARG A 241 17.77 -18.90 -8.68
CA ARG A 241 18.48 -20.12 -8.28
C ARG A 241 19.87 -20.10 -8.94
N THR A 242 20.86 -19.48 -8.31
CA THR A 242 22.24 -19.45 -8.82
C THR A 242 23.13 -20.48 -8.13
N SER A 243 23.92 -21.21 -8.94
CA SER A 243 25.09 -21.99 -8.50
C SER A 243 26.41 -21.22 -8.70
N THR A 244 26.35 -20.01 -9.25
CA THR A 244 27.50 -19.20 -9.68
C THR A 244 27.38 -17.78 -9.14
N ASN A 245 28.44 -17.32 -8.46
CA ASN A 245 28.58 -16.01 -7.78
C ASN A 245 28.61 -14.78 -8.72
N GLN A 246 28.09 -14.88 -9.94
CA GLN A 246 28.11 -13.74 -10.86
C GLN A 246 26.96 -12.78 -10.50
N ALA A 247 27.33 -11.59 -10.04
CA ALA A 247 26.38 -10.51 -9.79
C ALA A 247 25.72 -10.10 -11.11
N ILE A 248 24.42 -10.38 -11.24
CA ILE A 248 23.61 -9.96 -12.38
C ILE A 248 23.13 -8.53 -12.12
N SER A 249 23.23 -7.65 -13.11
CA SER A 249 22.75 -6.28 -12.95
C SER A 249 21.23 -6.22 -12.86
N VAL A 250 20.73 -5.29 -12.05
CA VAL A 250 19.29 -5.01 -11.89
C VAL A 250 18.58 -4.83 -13.24
N GLU A 251 19.25 -4.17 -14.19
CA GLU A 251 18.71 -3.92 -15.53
C GLU A 251 18.65 -5.19 -16.41
N HIS A 252 19.61 -6.09 -16.26
CA HIS A 252 19.55 -7.38 -16.95
C HIS A 252 18.36 -8.21 -16.44
N THR A 253 18.19 -8.27 -15.11
CA THR A 253 17.04 -8.95 -14.49
C THR A 253 15.71 -8.37 -14.98
N ARG A 254 15.56 -7.03 -15.04
CA ARG A 254 14.33 -6.41 -15.56
C ARG A 254 14.07 -6.78 -17.02
N ARG A 255 15.10 -6.76 -17.88
CA ARG A 255 14.97 -7.12 -19.30
C ARG A 255 14.60 -8.60 -19.50
N GLU A 256 15.15 -9.49 -18.69
CA GLU A 256 14.81 -10.92 -18.71
C GLU A 256 13.33 -11.17 -18.39
N TRP A 257 12.79 -10.51 -17.37
CA TRP A 257 11.35 -10.62 -17.06
C TRP A 257 10.50 -9.93 -18.13
N LEU A 258 10.94 -8.78 -18.64
CA LEU A 258 10.23 -8.03 -19.66
C LEU A 258 10.12 -8.79 -20.99
N SER A 259 11.14 -9.56 -21.39
CA SER A 259 11.07 -10.38 -22.61
C SER A 259 10.01 -11.48 -22.55
N HIS A 260 9.45 -11.73 -21.36
CA HIS A 260 8.35 -12.66 -21.12
C HIS A 260 7.03 -11.94 -20.79
N GLY A 261 6.94 -10.63 -21.04
CA GLY A 261 5.74 -9.82 -20.79
C GLY A 261 5.52 -9.43 -19.33
N CYS A 262 6.51 -9.66 -18.45
CA CYS A 262 6.40 -9.35 -17.03
C CYS A 262 7.17 -8.07 -16.67
N VAL A 263 6.48 -7.06 -16.13
CA VAL A 263 7.11 -5.87 -15.55
C VAL A 263 7.34 -6.09 -14.06
N VAL A 264 8.57 -5.94 -13.60
CA VAL A 264 8.95 -6.26 -12.22
C VAL A 264 9.85 -5.20 -11.58
N THR A 265 9.86 -5.19 -10.24
CA THR A 265 10.85 -4.41 -9.48
C THR A 265 12.02 -5.32 -9.11
N ALA A 266 13.19 -5.12 -9.73
CA ALA A 266 14.43 -5.83 -9.37
C ALA A 266 15.23 -5.04 -8.33
N TYR A 267 15.86 -5.76 -7.39
CA TYR A 267 16.69 -5.23 -6.30
C TYR A 267 18.17 -5.61 -6.46
N PRO A 268 19.10 -4.83 -5.89
CA PRO A 268 20.55 -5.11 -5.98
C PRO A 268 20.99 -6.44 -5.38
N ASN A 269 20.23 -6.98 -4.41
CA ASN A 269 20.50 -8.27 -3.78
C ASN A 269 20.04 -9.48 -4.63
N GLY A 270 19.66 -9.25 -5.89
CA GLY A 270 19.22 -10.30 -6.81
C GLY A 270 17.77 -10.75 -6.60
N TRP A 271 16.99 -10.04 -5.78
CA TRP A 271 15.56 -10.29 -5.63
C TRP A 271 14.75 -9.56 -6.71
N VAL A 272 13.62 -10.15 -7.04
CA VAL A 272 12.59 -9.58 -7.90
C VAL A 272 11.29 -9.55 -7.13
N ARG A 273 10.67 -8.38 -7.03
CA ARG A 273 9.31 -8.23 -6.53
C ARG A 273 8.34 -8.20 -7.68
N VAL A 274 7.34 -9.06 -7.58
CA VAL A 274 6.17 -9.12 -8.43
C VAL A 274 4.97 -8.70 -7.60
N SER A 275 4.19 -7.76 -8.14
CA SER A 275 2.88 -7.42 -7.60
C SER A 275 1.84 -8.13 -8.46
N LEU A 276 1.06 -9.01 -7.85
CA LEU A 276 0.05 -9.85 -8.49
C LEU A 276 -1.32 -9.21 -8.24
N PRO A 277 -1.76 -8.22 -9.04
CA PRO A 277 -3.12 -7.73 -8.93
C PRO A 277 -4.08 -8.85 -9.30
N VAL A 278 -5.10 -9.06 -8.48
CA VAL A 278 -6.24 -9.89 -8.85
C VAL A 278 -6.86 -9.23 -10.08
N PHE A 279 -6.73 -9.89 -11.23
CA PHE A 279 -7.35 -9.45 -12.46
C PHE A 279 -8.77 -10.02 -12.48
N SER A 280 -9.78 -9.14 -12.45
CA SER A 280 -11.12 -9.57 -12.86
C SER A 280 -11.06 -9.95 -14.35
N PRO A 281 -11.44 -11.19 -14.73
CA PRO A 281 -11.39 -11.68 -16.11
C PRO A 281 -12.15 -10.79 -17.12
N GLU A 282 -13.11 -9.99 -16.65
CA GLU A 282 -13.96 -9.15 -17.51
C GLU A 282 -13.18 -8.07 -18.28
N VAL A 283 -12.04 -7.61 -17.75
CA VAL A 283 -11.26 -6.52 -18.38
C VAL A 283 -10.46 -7.00 -19.60
N ILE A 284 -10.10 -8.29 -19.67
CA ILE A 284 -9.34 -8.84 -20.81
C ILE A 284 -10.26 -9.09 -22.00
N SER A 285 -11.49 -9.56 -21.76
CA SER A 285 -12.46 -9.87 -22.83
C SER A 285 -12.90 -8.65 -23.65
N LYS A 286 -12.81 -7.43 -23.11
CA LYS A 286 -13.20 -6.21 -23.82
C LYS A 286 -12.10 -5.59 -24.67
N ASN A 287 -10.83 -5.90 -24.39
CA ASN A 287 -9.70 -5.40 -25.20
C ASN A 287 -9.33 -6.34 -26.34
N SER A 288 -9.77 -7.60 -26.34
CA SER A 288 -9.59 -8.53 -27.46
C SER A 288 -10.55 -8.28 -28.64
N HIS A 289 -11.61 -7.48 -28.47
CA HIS A 289 -12.60 -7.21 -29.52
C HIS A 289 -12.37 -5.91 -30.29
N ILE A 290 -11.35 -5.13 -29.96
CA ILE A 290 -11.05 -3.87 -30.68
C ILE A 290 -9.97 -4.08 -31.77
N ALA A 291 -9.33 -5.26 -31.82
CA ALA A 291 -8.23 -5.52 -32.75
C ALA A 291 -8.63 -6.18 -34.09
N ASP A 292 -9.87 -6.65 -34.26
CA ASP A 292 -10.26 -7.49 -35.40
C ASP A 292 -11.18 -6.82 -36.45
N ASP A 293 -11.54 -5.55 -36.30
CA ASP A 293 -12.37 -4.81 -37.26
C ASP A 293 -11.57 -3.86 -38.16
N HIS A 294 -10.57 -4.39 -38.87
CA HIS A 294 -9.98 -3.69 -40.01
C HIS A 294 -9.78 -4.63 -41.19
N ASP A 295 -10.88 -4.97 -41.85
CA ASP A 295 -10.87 -5.28 -43.28
C ASP A 295 -12.26 -5.02 -43.88
N VAL A 296 -12.39 -3.98 -44.73
CA VAL A 296 -13.15 -4.00 -46.00
C VAL A 296 -12.78 -2.75 -46.81
N ALA A 297 -12.34 -3.01 -48.04
CA ALA A 297 -12.04 -2.10 -49.13
C ALA A 297 -13.21 -1.19 -49.56
N GLY A 298 -12.90 -0.02 -50.13
CA GLY A 298 -13.91 0.78 -50.83
C GLY A 298 -13.43 2.13 -51.33
N SER A 299 -13.02 2.16 -52.60
CA SER A 299 -12.69 3.34 -53.40
C SER A 299 -13.82 4.39 -53.50
N VAL A 300 -13.43 5.64 -53.81
CA VAL A 300 -14.07 6.61 -54.73
C VAL A 300 -14.40 8.02 -54.17
N ARG A 301 -13.71 8.99 -54.79
CA ARG A 301 -14.03 10.40 -55.13
C ARG A 301 -13.91 11.50 -54.07
N GLY A 302 -13.03 12.44 -54.40
CA GLY A 302 -12.78 13.66 -53.67
C GLY A 302 -13.84 14.74 -53.83
N PHE A 303 -13.62 15.81 -53.07
CA PHE A 303 -13.99 17.16 -53.46
C PHE A 303 -12.90 18.11 -52.96
N ARG A 304 -12.35 18.88 -53.90
CA ARG A 304 -11.53 20.07 -53.61
C ARG A 304 -12.45 21.18 -53.10
N ARG A 305 -11.98 21.93 -52.10
CA ARG A 305 -11.64 23.35 -52.29
C ARG A 305 -10.36 23.64 -51.53
#